data_AF-A0A6P3ZAS7-F1
#
_entry.id   AF-A0A6P3ZAS7-F1
#
_cell.length_a   1.000
_cell.length_b   1.000
_cell.length_c   1.000
_cell.angle_alpha   90.00
_cell.angle_beta   90.00
_cell.angle_gamma   90.00
#
_symmetry.space_group_name_H-M   'P 1'
#
loop_
_entity.id
_entity.type
_entity.pdbx_description
1 polymer ?
#
loop_
_entity_poly.entity_id
_entity_poly.type
_entity_poly.pdbx_seq_one_letter_code
_entity_poly.pdbx_strand_id
1 'polypeptide(L)'
;MNEHAQIASIRSGATALEGDDADYDDLVERAGQCRIVLLGEATHGTNEFYRMRAAISRRLIAERHFDAIAVEGDWPDCCRVDRHVRGGGDDKASAFGSLVDFQRFPRWMWRNTAVVDFIEWLTAHNASLPKAERSGFYGLDMYSLYRSADAVIDYLGTVDSEQAEIARRQYAALDHVRDPQRYGYEAVHGLRPDCGEAVRQRLAELVQRQGEYKTADVPDPEDAYFFAERNAVVVANAESAAREWGGEAESRRVNEAVEGSYEHLFHRSGLEAFYLPFEHDAVAQLDGPLLERAIGVLYLPDTEMQSHYLYSRMPRQFDAVFHLDETHAVEPLD
;
A
#
# COMPACT_ATOMS: atom_id res chain seq x y z
N MET A 1 -32.04 -15.03 -0.07
CA MET A 1 -31.90 -14.97 -1.55
C MET A 1 -31.72 -16.40 -2.04
N ASN A 2 -32.01 -16.70 -3.31
CA ASN A 2 -31.85 -18.05 -3.86
C ASN A 2 -30.42 -18.22 -4.37
N GLU A 3 -29.59 -19.01 -3.67
CA GLU A 3 -28.19 -19.30 -4.03
C GLU A 3 -28.04 -19.73 -5.50
N HIS A 4 -28.94 -20.58 -6.01
CA HIS A 4 -28.88 -21.04 -7.40
C HIS A 4 -29.04 -19.89 -8.39
N ALA A 5 -29.86 -18.89 -8.07
CA ALA A 5 -30.03 -17.70 -8.89
C ALA A 5 -28.79 -16.80 -8.84
N GLN A 6 -28.14 -16.71 -7.68
CA GLN A 6 -26.89 -15.96 -7.50
C GLN A 6 -25.73 -16.61 -8.29
N ILE A 7 -25.59 -17.93 -8.21
CA ILE A 7 -24.58 -18.67 -8.98
C ILE A 7 -24.82 -18.55 -10.49
N ALA A 8 -26.07 -18.67 -10.94
CA ALA A 8 -26.42 -18.50 -12.36
C ALA A 8 -26.12 -17.07 -12.84
N SER A 9 -26.38 -16.08 -11.98
CA SER A 9 -26.05 -14.67 -12.19
C SER A 9 -24.54 -14.45 -12.36
N ILE A 10 -23.71 -15.02 -11.48
CA ILE A 10 -22.24 -14.96 -11.58
C ILE A 10 -21.78 -15.57 -12.91
N ARG A 11 -22.21 -16.81 -13.22
CA ARG A 11 -21.82 -17.50 -14.46
C ARG A 11 -22.20 -16.74 -15.73
N SER A 12 -23.29 -16.00 -15.70
CA SER A 12 -23.75 -15.22 -16.86
C SER A 12 -23.03 -13.89 -17.01
N GLY A 13 -22.53 -13.30 -15.92
CA GLY A 13 -21.85 -12.00 -15.94
C GLY A 13 -20.33 -12.09 -15.96
N ALA A 14 -19.77 -13.24 -15.58
CA ALA A 14 -18.34 -13.45 -15.49
C ALA A 14 -17.70 -13.77 -16.85
N THR A 15 -16.51 -13.21 -17.09
CA THR A 15 -15.62 -13.57 -18.18
C THR A 15 -14.47 -14.40 -17.61
N ALA A 16 -14.22 -15.58 -18.16
CA ALA A 16 -13.11 -16.44 -17.71
C ALA A 16 -11.77 -15.77 -18.00
N LEU A 17 -10.78 -15.99 -17.13
CA LEU A 17 -9.40 -15.54 -17.34
C LEU A 17 -8.61 -16.65 -18.04
N GLU A 18 -7.93 -16.32 -19.13
CA GLU A 18 -7.13 -17.27 -19.92
C GLU A 18 -5.64 -17.23 -19.54
N GLY A 19 -5.23 -16.30 -18.68
CA GLY A 19 -3.87 -16.10 -18.20
C GLY A 19 -3.00 -15.26 -19.13
N ASP A 20 -3.60 -14.41 -19.98
CA ASP A 20 -2.91 -13.51 -20.90
C ASP A 20 -3.23 -12.03 -20.64
N ASP A 21 -2.57 -11.12 -21.36
CA ASP A 21 -2.75 -9.68 -21.13
C ASP A 21 -4.18 -9.22 -21.44
N ALA A 22 -4.91 -9.89 -22.34
CA ALA A 22 -6.26 -9.49 -22.76
C ALA A 22 -7.29 -9.68 -21.64
N ASP A 23 -7.01 -10.50 -20.64
CA ASP A 23 -7.81 -10.68 -19.43
C ASP A 23 -8.10 -9.35 -18.69
N TYR A 24 -7.26 -8.33 -18.87
CA TYR A 24 -7.41 -7.03 -18.25
C TYR A 24 -7.98 -5.94 -19.17
N ASP A 25 -8.31 -6.25 -20.43
CA ASP A 25 -8.70 -5.25 -21.44
C ASP A 25 -9.90 -4.41 -20.99
N ASP A 26 -10.98 -5.05 -20.54
CA ASP A 26 -12.19 -4.35 -20.08
C ASP A 26 -11.88 -3.42 -18.89
N LEU A 27 -11.13 -3.92 -17.90
CA LEU A 27 -10.72 -3.12 -16.75
C LEU A 27 -9.88 -1.91 -17.21
N VAL A 28 -8.86 -2.12 -18.04
CA VAL A 28 -7.93 -1.07 -18.47
C VAL A 28 -8.64 -0.04 -19.35
N GLU A 29 -9.58 -0.45 -20.20
CA GLU A 29 -10.44 0.48 -20.96
C GLU A 29 -11.31 1.34 -20.04
N ARG A 30 -12.03 0.73 -19.10
CA ARG A 30 -12.90 1.44 -18.14
C ARG A 30 -12.09 2.36 -17.23
N ALA A 31 -11.04 1.84 -16.61
CA ALA A 31 -10.16 2.56 -15.70
C ALA A 31 -9.41 3.72 -16.40
N GLY A 32 -9.17 3.61 -17.70
CA GLY A 32 -8.55 4.67 -18.51
C GLY A 32 -9.31 5.99 -18.55
N GLN A 33 -10.61 5.99 -18.21
CA GLN A 33 -11.45 7.19 -18.12
C GLN A 33 -11.42 7.82 -16.72
N CYS A 34 -10.84 7.12 -15.74
CA CYS A 34 -10.79 7.54 -14.35
C CYS A 34 -9.48 8.26 -14.04
N ARG A 35 -9.52 9.21 -13.10
CA ARG A 35 -8.31 9.87 -12.59
C ARG A 35 -7.59 9.04 -11.52
N ILE A 36 -8.35 8.25 -10.77
CA ILE A 36 -7.85 7.43 -9.65
C ILE A 36 -8.47 6.05 -9.82
N VAL A 37 -7.63 5.02 -9.70
CA VAL A 37 -8.03 3.61 -9.78
C VAL A 37 -7.56 2.95 -8.49
N LEU A 38 -8.46 2.25 -7.80
CA LEU A 38 -8.17 1.58 -6.54
C LEU A 38 -8.12 0.07 -6.80
N LEU A 39 -6.96 -0.54 -6.56
CA LEU A 39 -6.75 -1.99 -6.72
C LEU A 39 -6.66 -2.65 -5.35
N GLY A 40 -7.79 -3.15 -4.86
CA GLY A 40 -7.88 -3.90 -3.60
C GLY A 40 -7.40 -5.35 -3.74
N GLU A 41 -7.24 -6.02 -2.60
CA GLU A 41 -6.98 -7.46 -2.53
C GLU A 41 -7.68 -8.07 -1.33
N ALA A 42 -8.13 -9.32 -1.45
CA ALA A 42 -8.82 -10.02 -0.36
C ALA A 42 -7.83 -10.52 0.71
N THR A 43 -6.58 -10.80 0.32
CA THR A 43 -5.50 -11.15 1.26
C THR A 43 -4.17 -10.51 0.87
N HIS A 44 -3.37 -10.08 1.85
CA HIS A 44 -2.00 -9.61 1.56
C HIS A 44 -1.04 -10.75 1.20
N GLY A 45 -1.36 -11.99 1.55
CA GLY A 45 -0.45 -13.13 1.46
C GLY A 45 -0.52 -13.92 0.16
N THR A 46 -1.28 -13.45 -0.84
CA THR A 46 -1.54 -14.19 -2.09
C THR A 46 -0.64 -13.70 -3.23
N ASN A 47 0.17 -14.60 -3.79
CA ASN A 47 1.13 -14.30 -4.86
C ASN A 47 0.45 -13.77 -6.14
N GLU A 48 -0.65 -14.40 -6.54
CA GLU A 48 -1.38 -14.04 -7.75
C GLU A 48 -1.92 -12.61 -7.69
N PHE A 49 -2.33 -12.12 -6.52
CA PHE A 49 -2.82 -10.75 -6.35
C PHE A 49 -1.71 -9.72 -6.60
N TYR A 50 -0.47 -9.96 -6.17
CA TYR A 50 0.65 -9.09 -6.53
C TYR A 50 0.93 -9.10 -8.03
N ARG A 51 0.94 -10.29 -8.65
CA ARG A 51 1.20 -10.41 -10.10
C ARG A 51 0.13 -9.70 -10.92
N MET A 52 -1.16 -9.91 -10.59
CA MET A 52 -2.28 -9.26 -11.27
C MET A 52 -2.24 -7.74 -11.09
N ARG A 53 -2.07 -7.24 -9.85
CA ARG A 53 -1.95 -5.80 -9.60
C ARG A 53 -0.78 -5.19 -10.35
N ALA A 54 0.38 -5.84 -10.36
CA ALA A 54 1.53 -5.40 -11.14
C ALA A 54 1.21 -5.35 -12.65
N ALA A 55 0.62 -6.40 -13.22
CA ALA A 55 0.24 -6.44 -14.64
C ALA A 55 -0.75 -5.32 -15.01
N ILE A 56 -1.81 -5.16 -14.22
CA ILE A 56 -2.81 -4.10 -14.40
C ILE A 56 -2.15 -2.72 -14.30
N SER A 57 -1.33 -2.47 -13.27
CA SER A 57 -0.63 -1.19 -13.12
C SER A 57 0.31 -0.88 -14.27
N ARG A 58 1.04 -1.88 -14.81
CA ARG A 58 1.88 -1.72 -16.00
C ARG A 58 1.07 -1.23 -17.19
N ARG A 59 -0.08 -1.84 -17.44
CA ARG A 59 -0.98 -1.47 -18.55
C ARG A 59 -1.61 -0.10 -18.34
N LEU A 60 -2.05 0.24 -17.13
CA LEU A 60 -2.59 1.58 -16.84
C LEU A 60 -1.54 2.67 -17.06
N ILE A 61 -0.29 2.43 -16.64
CA ILE A 61 0.82 3.37 -16.88
C ILE A 61 1.12 3.48 -18.37
N ALA A 62 1.36 2.35 -19.06
CA ALA A 62 1.83 2.33 -20.44
C ALA A 62 0.76 2.70 -21.47
N GLU A 63 -0.50 2.31 -21.25
CA GLU A 63 -1.59 2.44 -22.23
C GLU A 63 -2.60 3.54 -21.89
N ARG A 64 -2.66 3.97 -20.62
CA ARG A 64 -3.62 4.97 -20.13
C ARG A 64 -2.96 6.17 -19.45
N HIS A 65 -1.63 6.26 -19.48
CA HIS A 65 -0.85 7.40 -19.02
C HIS A 65 -1.02 7.73 -17.53
N PHE A 66 -1.24 6.72 -16.69
CA PHE A 66 -1.14 6.90 -15.24
C PHE A 66 0.32 7.18 -14.85
N ASP A 67 0.53 8.18 -14.01
CA ASP A 67 1.84 8.71 -13.63
C ASP A 67 2.22 8.43 -12.17
N ALA A 68 1.37 7.71 -11.42
CA ALA A 68 1.62 7.40 -10.02
C ALA A 68 1.05 6.04 -9.64
N ILE A 69 1.85 5.26 -8.90
CA ILE A 69 1.37 4.14 -8.11
C ILE A 69 1.53 4.47 -6.64
N ALA A 70 0.45 4.31 -5.86
CA ALA A 70 0.46 4.53 -4.43
C ALA A 70 0.05 3.24 -3.72
N VAL A 71 0.90 2.77 -2.82
CA VAL A 71 0.77 1.47 -2.15
C VAL A 71 0.51 1.63 -0.65
N GLU A 72 -0.06 0.61 -0.02
CA GLU A 72 -0.17 0.49 1.45
C GLU A 72 1.20 0.18 2.08
N GLY A 73 2.17 1.06 1.82
CA GLY A 73 3.54 0.96 2.30
C GLY A 73 3.96 2.23 3.00
N ASP A 74 4.95 2.09 3.87
CA ASP A 74 5.52 3.18 4.64
C ASP A 74 6.09 4.25 3.71
N TRP A 75 5.73 5.51 3.97
CA TRP A 75 6.18 6.66 3.18
C TRP A 75 7.71 6.70 2.96
N PRO A 76 8.58 6.65 4.01
CA PRO A 76 10.03 6.73 3.83
C PRO A 76 10.61 5.56 3.03
N ASP A 77 10.05 4.36 3.18
CA ASP A 77 10.53 3.17 2.45
C ASP A 77 10.15 3.28 0.96
N CYS A 78 8.95 3.78 0.65
CA CYS A 78 8.53 4.06 -0.72
C CYS A 78 9.30 5.22 -1.36
N CYS A 79 9.73 6.24 -0.59
CA CYS A 79 10.58 7.32 -1.11
C CYS A 79 11.86 6.80 -1.76
N ARG A 80 12.47 5.76 -1.18
CA ARG A 80 13.68 5.16 -1.74
C ARG A 80 13.41 4.46 -3.06
N VAL A 81 12.29 3.72 -3.14
CA VAL A 81 11.83 3.10 -4.39
C VAL A 81 11.56 4.18 -5.44
N ASP A 82 10.89 5.25 -5.07
CA ASP A 82 10.59 6.37 -5.97
C ASP A 82 11.85 6.97 -6.60
N ARG A 83 12.84 7.30 -5.76
CA ARG A 83 14.14 7.82 -6.21
C ARG A 83 14.84 6.84 -7.15
N HIS A 84 14.73 5.54 -6.89
CA HIS A 84 15.28 4.51 -7.77
C HIS A 84 14.57 4.51 -9.13
N VAL A 85 13.24 4.40 -9.16
CA VAL A 85 12.48 4.29 -10.41
C VAL A 85 12.49 5.56 -11.26
N ARG A 86 12.72 6.74 -10.65
CA ARG A 86 12.86 8.01 -11.39
C ARG A 86 14.31 8.38 -11.72
N GLY A 87 15.29 7.55 -11.37
CA GLY A 87 16.71 7.77 -11.68
C GLY A 87 17.39 8.87 -10.84
N GLY A 88 16.91 9.11 -9.62
CA GLY A 88 17.46 10.05 -8.62
C GLY A 88 18.23 9.38 -7.48
N GLY A 89 18.70 8.15 -7.68
CA GLY A 89 19.47 7.34 -6.71
C GLY A 89 20.87 7.01 -7.20
N ASP A 90 21.65 6.31 -6.37
CA ASP A 90 22.97 5.80 -6.76
C ASP A 90 22.77 4.74 -7.86
N ASP A 91 23.37 4.91 -9.05
CA ASP A 91 23.23 4.06 -10.27
C ASP A 91 23.56 2.57 -10.05
N LYS A 92 23.96 2.19 -8.83
CA LYS A 92 24.34 0.83 -8.41
C LYS A 92 23.26 0.12 -7.60
N ALA A 93 22.17 0.77 -7.20
CA ALA A 93 21.10 0.10 -6.49
C ALA A 93 20.27 -0.75 -7.46
N SER A 94 20.13 -2.06 -7.21
CA SER A 94 19.16 -2.89 -7.93
C SER A 94 17.73 -2.61 -7.44
N ALA A 95 16.72 -3.03 -8.20
CA ALA A 95 15.32 -2.97 -7.75
C ALA A 95 15.17 -3.62 -6.36
N PHE A 96 15.76 -4.80 -6.15
CA PHE A 96 15.83 -5.43 -4.83
C PHE A 96 16.51 -4.53 -3.77
N GLY A 97 17.64 -3.91 -4.12
CA GLY A 97 18.35 -2.99 -3.24
C GLY A 97 17.56 -1.73 -2.85
N SER A 98 16.57 -1.32 -3.65
CA SER A 98 15.64 -0.22 -3.30
C SER A 98 14.63 -0.62 -2.22
N LEU A 99 14.37 -1.92 -2.06
CA LEU A 99 13.39 -2.46 -1.11
C LEU A 99 13.96 -2.80 0.27
N VAL A 100 15.28 -2.66 0.49
CA VAL A 100 15.94 -3.06 1.75
C VAL A 100 15.43 -2.29 2.98
N ASP A 101 14.80 -1.14 2.77
CA ASP A 101 14.23 -0.31 3.84
C ASP A 101 12.89 -0.81 4.37
N PHE A 102 12.19 -1.68 3.63
CA PHE A 102 10.99 -2.39 4.11
C PHE A 102 11.38 -3.47 5.14
N GLN A 103 11.70 -3.02 6.36
CA GLN A 103 12.17 -3.89 7.45
C GLN A 103 11.09 -4.18 8.49
N ARG A 104 10.00 -3.40 8.49
CA ARG A 104 8.88 -3.59 9.42
C ARG A 104 8.15 -4.89 9.10
N PHE A 105 7.61 -5.53 10.13
CA PHE A 105 6.75 -6.68 9.94
C PHE A 105 5.44 -6.26 9.25
N PRO A 106 5.00 -6.99 8.21
CA PRO A 106 5.68 -8.12 7.58
C PRO A 106 6.68 -7.65 6.51
N ARG A 107 7.92 -8.14 6.55
CA ARG A 107 8.93 -7.78 5.53
C ARG A 107 8.47 -8.16 4.12
N TRP A 108 7.71 -9.25 4.00
CA TRP A 108 7.34 -9.89 2.74
C TRP A 108 6.30 -9.14 1.90
N MET A 109 5.51 -8.26 2.51
CA MET A 109 4.38 -7.60 1.82
C MET A 109 4.85 -6.75 0.65
N TRP A 110 5.92 -5.98 0.82
CA TRP A 110 6.53 -5.22 -0.28
C TRP A 110 7.91 -5.76 -0.71
N ARG A 111 8.49 -6.71 0.04
CA ARG A 111 9.71 -7.43 -0.37
C ARG A 111 9.38 -8.83 -0.87
N ASN A 112 8.82 -8.89 -2.06
CA ASN A 112 8.56 -10.13 -2.79
C ASN A 112 8.98 -9.99 -4.26
N THR A 113 9.04 -11.13 -4.94
CA THR A 113 9.49 -11.21 -6.34
C THR A 113 8.61 -10.40 -7.30
N ALA A 114 7.29 -10.44 -7.13
CA ALA A 114 6.37 -9.68 -8.00
C ALA A 114 6.58 -8.16 -7.90
N VAL A 115 6.86 -7.64 -6.70
CA VAL A 115 7.16 -6.20 -6.49
C VAL A 115 8.53 -5.84 -7.09
N VAL A 116 9.55 -6.70 -6.96
CA VAL A 116 10.85 -6.50 -7.62
C VAL A 116 10.68 -6.42 -9.14
N ASP A 117 10.00 -7.39 -9.74
CA ASP A 117 9.74 -7.43 -11.18
C ASP A 117 8.98 -6.17 -11.66
N PHE A 118 8.05 -5.68 -10.85
CA PHE A 118 7.34 -4.43 -11.14
C PHE A 118 8.27 -3.21 -11.10
N ILE A 119 9.12 -3.09 -10.08
CA ILE A 119 10.08 -1.98 -9.94
C ILE A 119 11.11 -2.00 -11.08
N GLU A 120 11.61 -3.18 -11.47
CA GLU A 120 12.51 -3.33 -12.62
C GLU A 120 11.86 -2.83 -13.90
N TRP A 121 10.62 -3.26 -14.16
CA TRP A 121 9.85 -2.79 -15.31
C TRP A 121 9.62 -1.27 -15.26
N LEU A 122 9.23 -0.72 -14.11
CA LEU A 122 8.92 0.70 -13.96
C LEU A 122 10.16 1.57 -14.17
N THR A 123 11.30 1.12 -13.65
CA THR A 123 12.60 1.77 -13.87
C THR A 123 12.96 1.78 -15.36
N ALA A 124 12.80 0.65 -16.05
CA ALA A 124 13.06 0.55 -17.49
C ALA A 124 12.10 1.42 -18.32
N HIS A 125 10.82 1.46 -17.95
CA HIS A 125 9.81 2.31 -18.58
C HIS A 125 10.17 3.79 -18.43
N ASN A 126 10.43 4.23 -17.19
CA ASN A 126 10.80 5.61 -16.88
C ASN A 126 12.11 6.06 -17.53
N ALA A 127 13.08 5.16 -17.70
CA ALA A 127 14.35 5.46 -18.35
C ALA A 127 14.17 5.92 -19.81
N SER A 128 13.07 5.49 -20.47
CA SER A 128 12.72 5.90 -21.83
C SER A 128 12.00 7.26 -21.91
N LEU A 129 11.59 7.81 -20.77
CA LEU A 129 10.76 9.03 -20.70
C LEU A 129 11.56 10.25 -20.21
N PRO A 130 11.15 11.47 -20.65
CA PRO A 130 11.60 12.72 -20.03
C PRO A 130 11.29 12.73 -18.54
N LYS A 131 12.13 13.39 -17.74
CA LYS A 131 12.00 13.40 -16.27
C LYS A 131 10.60 13.81 -15.78
N ALA A 132 9.97 14.79 -16.44
CA ALA A 132 8.65 15.31 -16.07
C ALA A 132 7.49 14.33 -16.36
N GLU A 133 7.72 13.27 -17.14
CA GLU A 133 6.72 12.28 -17.54
C GLU A 133 6.94 10.92 -16.84
N ARG A 134 7.96 10.80 -15.99
CA ARG A 134 8.27 9.55 -15.28
C ARG A 134 7.25 9.28 -14.20
N SER A 135 6.73 8.07 -14.17
CA SER A 135 5.75 7.66 -13.16
C SER A 135 6.42 7.43 -11.80
N GLY A 136 5.77 7.88 -10.74
CA GLY A 136 6.25 7.77 -9.36
C GLY A 136 5.72 6.57 -8.59
N PHE A 137 6.43 6.21 -7.51
CA PHE A 137 6.05 5.15 -6.57
C PHE A 137 5.91 5.73 -5.15
N TYR A 138 4.74 5.63 -4.55
CA TYR A 138 4.42 6.35 -3.31
C TYR A 138 3.86 5.42 -2.23
N GLY A 139 4.15 5.74 -0.98
CA GLY A 139 3.52 5.10 0.18
C GLY A 139 2.31 5.89 0.65
N LEU A 140 1.29 5.21 1.16
CA LEU A 140 0.12 5.84 1.79
C LEU A 140 0.06 5.60 3.30
N ASP A 141 0.91 4.70 3.81
CA ASP A 141 0.85 4.26 5.18
C ASP A 141 1.46 5.29 6.16
N MET A 142 0.91 5.33 7.37
CA MET A 142 1.23 6.31 8.41
C MET A 142 1.92 5.68 9.62
N TYR A 143 2.16 4.38 9.61
CA TYR A 143 2.71 3.67 10.77
C TYR A 143 4.23 3.85 10.98
N SER A 144 4.96 4.40 10.02
CA SER A 144 6.41 4.65 10.08
C SER A 144 6.79 5.94 10.81
N LEU A 145 6.21 6.21 11.99
CA LEU A 145 6.45 7.42 12.79
C LEU A 145 7.95 7.73 12.95
N TYR A 146 8.73 6.76 13.45
CA TYR A 146 10.16 6.97 13.75
C TYR A 146 11.01 7.17 12.50
N ARG A 147 10.77 6.35 11.48
CA ARG A 147 11.50 6.43 10.21
C ARG A 147 11.17 7.73 9.48
N SER A 148 9.92 8.21 9.59
CA SER A 148 9.51 9.51 9.06
C SER A 148 10.17 10.66 9.82
N ALA A 149 10.29 10.56 11.14
CA ALA A 149 11.02 11.55 11.95
C ALA A 149 12.51 11.61 11.58
N ASP A 150 13.17 10.45 11.46
CA ASP A 150 14.57 10.35 11.03
C ASP A 150 14.73 10.94 9.61
N ALA A 151 13.83 10.64 8.66
CA ALA A 151 13.86 11.19 7.30
C ALA A 151 13.75 12.73 7.25
N VAL A 152 12.91 13.33 8.10
CA VAL A 152 12.82 14.79 8.23
C VAL A 152 14.12 15.38 8.79
N ILE A 153 14.68 14.75 9.82
CA ILE A 153 15.94 15.19 10.45
C ILE A 153 17.09 15.12 9.44
N ASP A 154 17.19 14.05 8.65
CA ASP A 154 18.25 13.85 7.66
C ASP A 154 18.15 14.87 6.51
N TYR A 155 16.94 15.12 6.03
CA TYR A 155 16.69 16.16 5.04
C TYR A 155 17.13 17.53 5.54
N LEU A 156 16.65 17.94 6.73
CA LEU A 156 17.02 19.21 7.34
C LEU A 156 18.53 19.25 7.63
N GLY A 157 19.16 18.15 8.00
CA GLY A 157 20.61 18.09 8.21
C GLY A 157 21.41 18.51 6.98
N THR A 158 20.83 18.31 5.79
CA THR A 158 21.44 18.67 4.50
C THR A 158 21.16 20.13 4.12
N VAL A 159 19.94 20.63 4.35
CA VAL A 159 19.50 21.95 3.83
C VAL A 159 19.44 23.06 4.90
N ASP A 160 19.26 22.72 6.17
CA ASP A 160 19.11 23.64 7.30
C ASP A 160 19.49 22.95 8.63
N SER A 161 20.79 22.95 8.95
CA SER A 161 21.33 22.27 10.14
C SER A 161 20.76 22.79 11.46
N GLU A 162 20.33 24.06 11.51
CA GLU A 162 19.72 24.63 12.72
C GLU A 162 18.34 24.01 12.95
N GLN A 163 17.52 23.93 11.90
CA GLN A 163 16.21 23.29 11.97
C GLN A 163 16.33 21.79 12.23
N ALA A 164 17.38 21.12 11.73
CA ALA A 164 17.66 19.72 12.05
C ALA A 164 17.87 19.49 13.55
N GLU A 165 18.66 20.35 14.21
CA GLU A 165 18.88 20.28 15.66
C GLU A 165 17.60 20.52 16.47
N ILE A 166 16.74 21.44 15.99
CA ILE A 166 15.44 21.67 16.61
C ILE A 166 14.52 20.45 16.43
N ALA A 167 14.47 19.87 15.22
CA ALA A 167 13.69 18.68 14.92
C ALA A 167 14.14 17.48 15.78
N ARG A 168 15.45 17.25 15.94
CA ARG A 168 16.00 16.22 16.83
C ARG A 168 15.47 16.37 18.27
N ARG A 169 15.50 17.58 18.82
CA ARG A 169 15.02 17.84 20.17
C ARG A 169 13.51 17.62 20.30
N GLN A 170 12.72 18.01 19.30
CA GLN A 170 11.26 17.90 19.35
C GLN A 170 10.75 16.49 19.09
N TYR A 171 11.40 15.75 18.20
CA TYR A 171 11.05 14.35 17.94
C TYR A 171 11.60 13.38 19.01
N ALA A 172 12.58 13.79 19.81
CA ALA A 172 13.07 12.98 20.93
C ALA A 172 11.96 12.56 21.92
N ALA A 173 10.91 13.37 22.08
CA ALA A 173 9.77 13.04 22.94
C ALA A 173 8.84 11.96 22.36
N LEU A 174 8.99 11.63 21.07
CA LEU A 174 8.25 10.56 20.40
C LEU A 174 8.92 9.19 20.57
N ASP A 175 10.20 9.15 20.92
CA ASP A 175 11.05 7.94 20.91
C ASP A 175 10.72 6.98 22.07
N HIS A 176 9.76 6.09 21.86
CA HIS A 176 9.28 5.13 22.87
C HIS A 176 9.95 3.75 22.75
N VAL A 177 10.66 3.50 21.65
CA VAL A 177 11.27 2.21 21.31
C VAL A 177 12.76 2.18 21.68
N ARG A 178 13.48 3.30 21.58
CA ARG A 178 14.91 3.34 21.96
C ARG A 178 15.10 3.40 23.49
N ASP A 179 14.07 3.74 24.26
CA ASP A 179 14.05 3.63 25.74
C ASP A 179 12.64 3.26 26.31
N PRO A 180 12.24 1.97 26.20
CA PRO A 180 10.91 1.51 26.62
C PRO A 180 10.64 1.67 28.13
N GLN A 181 11.70 1.62 28.94
CA GLN A 181 11.58 1.76 30.39
C GLN A 181 11.28 3.20 30.79
N ARG A 182 11.96 4.16 30.16
CA ARG A 182 11.68 5.58 30.34
C ARG A 182 10.29 5.94 29.83
N TYR A 183 9.87 5.38 28.69
CA TYR A 183 8.52 5.55 28.18
C TYR A 183 7.45 5.08 29.17
N GLY A 184 7.56 3.84 29.66
CA GLY A 184 6.61 3.29 30.63
C GLY A 184 6.55 4.12 31.91
N TYR A 185 7.69 4.64 32.38
CA TYR A 185 7.78 5.52 33.54
C TYR A 185 7.12 6.88 33.31
N GLU A 186 7.47 7.58 32.23
CA GLU A 186 6.96 8.93 31.92
C GLU A 186 5.44 8.93 31.64
N ALA A 187 4.94 7.88 30.99
CA ALA A 187 3.51 7.70 30.71
C ALA A 187 2.68 7.45 31.98
N VAL A 188 3.17 6.61 32.90
CA VAL A 188 2.49 6.30 34.17
C VAL A 188 2.51 7.48 35.14
N HIS A 189 3.59 8.28 35.13
CA HIS A 189 3.76 9.41 36.03
C HIS A 189 3.28 10.75 35.48
N GLY A 190 2.71 10.78 34.26
CA GLY A 190 2.23 12.02 33.64
C GLY A 190 3.34 13.05 33.39
N LEU A 191 4.58 12.59 33.24
CA LEU A 191 5.76 13.43 33.03
C LEU A 191 6.03 13.70 31.54
N ARG A 192 5.13 13.25 30.67
CA ARG A 192 5.26 13.41 29.22
C ARG A 192 5.15 14.90 28.86
N PRO A 193 6.16 15.48 28.18
CA PRO A 193 5.99 16.76 27.51
C PRO A 193 4.89 16.65 26.46
N ASP A 194 4.07 17.67 26.27
CA ASP A 194 3.16 17.74 25.11
C ASP A 194 4.00 17.87 23.84
N CYS A 195 4.28 16.73 23.20
CA CYS A 195 5.03 16.66 21.96
C CYS A 195 4.20 17.06 20.74
N GLY A 196 2.87 17.00 20.82
CA GLY A 196 1.99 17.26 19.69
C GLY A 196 2.09 18.70 19.20
N GLU A 197 2.19 19.68 20.10
CA GLU A 197 2.37 21.07 19.71
C GLU A 197 3.74 21.31 19.06
N ALA A 198 4.79 20.71 19.61
CA ALA A 198 6.13 20.77 19.04
C ALA A 198 6.18 20.16 17.63
N VAL A 199 5.53 19.00 17.41
CA VAL A 199 5.46 18.33 16.11
C VAL A 199 4.65 19.16 15.10
N ARG A 200 3.50 19.71 15.49
CA ARG A 200 2.71 20.61 14.63
C ARG A 200 3.48 21.88 14.28
N GLN A 201 4.22 22.44 15.23
CA GLN A 201 5.08 23.59 14.98
C GLN A 201 6.20 23.25 13.99
N ARG A 202 6.73 22.01 13.99
CA ARG A 202 7.72 21.57 12.99
C ARG A 202 7.15 21.49 11.59
N LEU A 203 5.98 20.89 11.44
CA LEU A 203 5.30 20.87 10.15
C LEU A 203 5.02 22.29 9.65
N ALA A 204 4.54 23.18 10.53
CA ALA A 204 4.27 24.57 10.18
C ALA A 204 5.52 25.33 9.72
N GLU A 205 6.66 25.17 10.42
CA GLU A 205 7.93 25.81 10.05
C GLU A 205 8.43 25.29 8.69
N LEU A 206 8.35 23.98 8.45
CA LEU A 206 8.76 23.38 7.18
C LEU A 206 7.93 23.93 6.01
N VAL A 207 6.60 24.07 6.20
CA VAL A 207 5.69 24.66 5.20
C VAL A 207 5.95 26.16 4.99
N GLN A 208 6.27 26.91 6.04
CA GLN A 208 6.59 28.34 5.93
C GLN A 208 7.86 28.60 5.12
N ARG A 209 8.86 27.71 5.24
CA ARG A 209 10.15 27.79 4.53
C ARG A 209 10.16 27.11 3.16
N GLN A 210 9.01 26.67 2.65
CA GLN A 210 8.94 25.89 1.41
C GLN A 210 9.61 26.55 0.20
N GLY A 211 9.59 27.88 0.09
CA GLY A 211 10.19 28.59 -1.04
C GLY A 211 11.72 28.48 -1.06
N GLU A 212 12.34 28.55 0.12
CA GLU A 212 13.78 28.38 0.30
C GLU A 212 14.16 26.92 0.06
N TYR A 213 13.40 25.98 0.62
CA TYR A 213 13.69 24.55 0.54
C TYR A 213 13.47 23.95 -0.85
N LYS A 214 12.43 24.37 -1.58
CA LYS A 214 12.20 23.96 -2.97
C LYS A 214 13.27 24.46 -3.95
N THR A 215 14.13 25.38 -3.53
CA THR A 215 15.23 25.94 -4.34
C THR A 215 16.61 25.68 -3.74
N ALA A 216 16.69 24.80 -2.72
CA ALA A 216 17.94 24.46 -2.06
C ALA A 216 18.95 23.79 -3.02
N ASP A 217 20.24 23.90 -2.70
CA ASP A 217 21.33 23.30 -3.47
C ASP A 217 21.45 21.79 -3.16
N VAL A 218 20.43 21.04 -3.56
CA VAL A 218 20.33 19.59 -3.46
C VAL A 218 19.77 19.00 -4.76
N PRO A 219 20.06 17.73 -5.09
CA PRO A 219 19.41 17.06 -6.21
C PRO A 219 17.88 17.04 -6.03
N ASP A 220 17.15 17.52 -7.04
CA ASP A 220 15.69 17.54 -7.09
C ASP A 220 15.03 18.18 -5.85
N PRO A 221 15.28 19.49 -5.63
CA PRO A 221 14.92 20.15 -4.38
C PRO A 221 13.41 20.19 -4.13
N GLU A 222 12.59 20.26 -5.19
CA GLU A 222 11.14 20.19 -5.06
C GLU A 222 10.67 18.82 -4.54
N ASP A 223 11.19 17.72 -5.11
CA ASP A 223 10.86 16.36 -4.69
C ASP A 223 11.41 16.07 -3.28
N ALA A 224 12.64 16.49 -3.01
CA ALA A 224 13.26 16.35 -1.69
C ALA A 224 12.44 17.06 -0.60
N TYR A 225 12.01 18.30 -0.85
CA TYR A 225 11.10 19.02 0.03
C TYR A 225 9.76 18.30 0.19
N PHE A 226 9.15 17.86 -0.92
CA PHE A 226 7.86 17.16 -0.89
C PHE A 226 7.94 15.91 -0.01
N PHE A 227 8.98 15.10 -0.15
CA PHE A 227 9.17 13.92 0.70
C PHE A 227 9.35 14.27 2.17
N ALA A 228 10.13 15.31 2.48
CA ALA A 228 10.30 15.77 3.86
C ALA A 228 8.97 16.27 4.47
N GLU A 229 8.17 17.02 3.71
CA GLU A 229 6.86 17.50 4.14
C GLU A 229 5.90 16.34 4.43
N ARG A 230 5.82 15.35 3.55
CA ARG A 230 4.94 14.20 3.72
C ARG A 230 5.34 13.34 4.91
N ASN A 231 6.64 13.12 5.13
CA ASN A 231 7.13 12.49 6.37
C ASN A 231 6.75 13.31 7.61
N ALA A 232 6.87 14.64 7.59
CA ALA A 232 6.46 15.49 8.72
C ALA A 232 4.94 15.41 8.99
N VAL A 233 4.11 15.26 7.95
CA VAL A 233 2.67 14.99 8.07
C VAL A 233 2.40 13.63 8.71
N VAL A 234 3.15 12.57 8.33
CA VAL A 234 3.07 11.26 8.98
C VAL A 234 3.39 11.40 10.46
N VAL A 235 4.48 12.09 10.82
CA VAL A 235 4.87 12.30 12.23
C VAL A 235 3.78 13.03 13.03
N ALA A 236 3.16 14.07 12.45
CA ALA A 236 2.09 14.83 13.10
C ALA A 236 0.82 14.03 13.35
N ASN A 237 0.48 13.08 12.47
CA ASN A 237 -0.74 12.32 12.59
C ASN A 237 -0.57 10.98 13.33
N ALA A 238 0.58 10.33 13.19
CA ALA A 238 0.87 9.04 13.82
C ALA A 238 1.01 9.15 15.35
N GLU A 239 1.26 10.34 15.91
CA GLU A 239 1.19 10.59 17.36
C GLU A 239 -0.16 10.16 17.97
N SER A 240 -1.25 10.23 17.19
CA SER A 240 -2.59 9.88 17.65
C SER A 240 -2.90 8.37 17.63
N ALA A 241 -2.05 7.55 17.01
CA ALA A 241 -2.34 6.14 16.74
C ALA A 241 -1.08 5.26 16.87
N ALA A 242 -0.86 4.66 18.05
CA ALA A 242 0.18 3.64 18.21
C ALA A 242 -0.24 2.50 19.15
N ARG A 243 -0.23 1.26 18.63
CA ARG A 243 -0.04 -0.01 19.34
C ARG A 243 0.64 -1.03 18.41
N GLU A 244 1.65 -1.73 18.94
CA GLU A 244 2.59 -2.59 18.18
C GLU A 244 2.05 -3.99 17.88
N TRP A 245 2.51 -4.54 16.74
CA TRP A 245 2.33 -5.93 16.30
C TRP A 245 3.72 -6.54 16.06
N GLY A 246 3.92 -7.83 16.41
CA GLY A 246 5.18 -8.55 16.20
C GLY A 246 4.99 -10.07 16.15
N GLY A 247 5.74 -10.75 15.28
CA GLY A 247 5.73 -12.21 15.11
C GLY A 247 6.60 -12.66 13.92
N GLU A 248 6.90 -13.96 13.83
CA GLU A 248 7.53 -14.56 12.63
C GLU A 248 6.47 -14.86 11.57
N ALA A 249 6.82 -14.72 10.29
CA ALA A 249 5.90 -14.97 9.18
C ALA A 249 5.82 -16.48 8.88
N GLU A 250 4.60 -17.01 8.77
CA GLU A 250 4.33 -18.40 8.41
C GLU A 250 3.33 -18.45 7.25
N SER A 251 3.57 -19.34 6.27
CA SER A 251 2.57 -19.66 5.26
C SER A 251 1.49 -20.55 5.87
N ARG A 252 0.21 -20.20 5.66
CA ARG A 252 -0.94 -20.94 6.17
C ARG A 252 -1.98 -21.12 5.07
N ARG A 253 -2.61 -22.30 5.05
CA ARG A 253 -3.79 -22.54 4.20
C ARG A 253 -4.99 -21.80 4.78
N VAL A 254 -5.70 -21.05 3.95
CA VAL A 254 -6.95 -20.38 4.32
C VAL A 254 -8.07 -21.43 4.38
N ASN A 255 -8.95 -21.32 5.38
CA ASN A 255 -10.13 -22.18 5.52
C ASN A 255 -11.07 -22.07 4.31
N GLU A 256 -11.91 -23.08 4.10
CA GLU A 256 -12.98 -23.03 3.09
C GLU A 256 -13.93 -21.84 3.34
N ALA A 257 -14.48 -21.27 2.28
CA ALA A 257 -15.37 -20.12 2.37
C ALA A 257 -16.72 -20.48 3.03
N VAL A 258 -17.16 -19.64 3.97
CA VAL A 258 -18.40 -19.85 4.73
C VAL A 258 -19.63 -19.69 3.83
N GLU A 259 -20.63 -20.56 3.99
CA GLU A 259 -21.91 -20.45 3.27
C GLU A 259 -22.54 -19.06 3.46
N GLY A 260 -23.07 -18.47 2.38
CA GLY A 260 -23.58 -17.11 2.38
C GLY A 260 -22.52 -16.01 2.25
N SER A 261 -21.27 -16.37 1.95
CA SER A 261 -20.22 -15.43 1.53
C SER A 261 -20.10 -15.30 0.02
N TYR A 262 -19.52 -14.19 -0.45
CA TYR A 262 -19.18 -14.00 -1.87
C TYR A 262 -18.20 -15.08 -2.34
N GLU A 263 -17.16 -15.38 -1.56
CA GLU A 263 -16.15 -16.39 -1.89
C GLU A 263 -16.79 -17.78 -2.02
N HIS A 264 -17.78 -18.10 -1.18
CA HIS A 264 -18.53 -19.34 -1.31
C HIS A 264 -19.33 -19.38 -2.61
N LEU A 265 -20.04 -18.30 -2.97
CA LEU A 265 -20.79 -18.25 -4.22
C LEU A 265 -19.87 -18.34 -5.45
N PHE A 266 -18.71 -17.70 -5.40
CA PHE A 266 -17.70 -17.75 -6.46
C PHE A 266 -17.14 -19.15 -6.63
N HIS A 267 -16.72 -19.81 -5.55
CA HIS A 267 -16.26 -21.21 -5.59
C HIS A 267 -17.35 -22.15 -6.12
N ARG A 268 -18.58 -22.01 -5.62
CA ARG A 268 -19.73 -22.83 -6.06
C ARG A 268 -20.15 -22.57 -7.51
N SER A 269 -19.72 -21.46 -8.10
CA SER A 269 -19.90 -21.22 -9.53
C SER A 269 -19.11 -22.21 -10.40
N GLY A 270 -18.03 -22.80 -9.88
CA GLY A 270 -17.18 -23.74 -10.61
C GLY A 270 -16.36 -23.09 -11.74
N LEU A 271 -16.22 -21.76 -11.72
CA LEU A 271 -15.31 -21.03 -12.57
C LEU A 271 -13.96 -20.93 -11.84
N GLU A 272 -12.89 -21.43 -12.46
CA GLU A 272 -11.55 -21.48 -11.82
C GLU A 272 -10.94 -20.09 -11.65
N ALA A 273 -11.11 -19.22 -12.66
CA ALA A 273 -10.63 -17.86 -12.64
C ALA A 273 -11.55 -16.98 -13.50
N PHE A 274 -11.98 -15.83 -12.98
CA PHE A 274 -12.85 -14.94 -13.75
C PHE A 274 -12.75 -13.45 -13.36
N TYR A 275 -13.13 -12.61 -14.31
CA TYR A 275 -13.45 -11.20 -14.13
C TYR A 275 -14.97 -10.99 -14.11
N LEU A 276 -15.49 -10.27 -13.13
CA LEU A 276 -16.92 -9.96 -13.00
C LEU A 276 -17.13 -8.45 -12.80
N PRO A 277 -17.57 -7.71 -13.83
CA PRO A 277 -17.98 -6.32 -13.70
C PRO A 277 -19.35 -6.21 -13.02
N PHE A 278 -19.51 -5.26 -12.09
CA PHE A 278 -20.76 -5.11 -11.31
C PHE A 278 -21.81 -4.18 -11.96
N GLU A 279 -21.49 -3.56 -13.09
CA GLU A 279 -22.40 -2.64 -13.81
C GLU A 279 -23.51 -3.36 -14.60
N HIS A 280 -23.45 -4.69 -14.72
CA HIS A 280 -24.42 -5.46 -15.51
C HIS A 280 -25.64 -5.88 -14.68
N ASP A 281 -26.85 -5.82 -15.26
CA ASP A 281 -28.09 -6.38 -14.69
C ASP A 281 -27.94 -7.85 -14.25
N ALA A 282 -26.93 -8.53 -14.78
CA ALA A 282 -26.63 -9.92 -14.48
C ALA A 282 -26.33 -10.11 -13.00
N VAL A 283 -25.70 -9.14 -12.33
CA VAL A 283 -25.31 -9.22 -10.90
C VAL A 283 -26.34 -8.64 -9.94
N ALA A 284 -27.55 -8.27 -10.40
CA ALA A 284 -28.60 -7.75 -9.53
C ALA A 284 -28.96 -8.70 -8.37
N GLN A 285 -28.74 -10.01 -8.55
CA GLN A 285 -28.92 -11.03 -7.50
C GLN A 285 -27.87 -10.96 -6.38
N LEU A 286 -26.80 -10.17 -6.55
CA LEU A 286 -25.70 -9.99 -5.60
C LEU A 286 -25.79 -8.67 -4.79
N ASP A 287 -26.83 -7.85 -5.00
CA ASP A 287 -26.98 -6.53 -4.33
C ASP A 287 -27.33 -6.62 -2.82
N GLY A 288 -27.75 -7.79 -2.35
CA GLY A 288 -28.00 -8.03 -0.94
C GLY A 288 -26.72 -8.15 -0.12
N PRO A 289 -26.78 -7.91 1.21
CA PRO A 289 -25.62 -8.10 2.07
C PRO A 289 -25.22 -9.58 2.12
N LEU A 290 -23.95 -9.86 1.84
CA LEU A 290 -23.32 -11.18 1.99
C LEU A 290 -22.04 -11.03 2.81
N LEU A 291 -21.53 -12.14 3.31
CA LEU A 291 -20.23 -12.14 3.98
C LEU A 291 -19.11 -11.95 2.95
N GLU A 292 -18.09 -11.19 3.30
CA GLU A 292 -16.85 -11.02 2.55
C GLU A 292 -15.67 -11.26 3.50
N ARG A 293 -14.67 -11.98 3.03
CA ARG A 293 -13.47 -12.32 3.77
C ARG A 293 -12.35 -11.31 3.46
N ALA A 294 -11.83 -10.66 4.49
CA ALA A 294 -10.67 -9.79 4.42
C ALA A 294 -9.57 -10.26 5.36
N ILE A 295 -8.43 -10.66 4.80
CA ILE A 295 -7.26 -11.15 5.55
C ILE A 295 -6.11 -10.17 5.36
N GLY A 296 -5.81 -9.40 6.41
CA GLY A 296 -4.62 -8.54 6.43
C GLY A 296 -3.34 -9.33 6.67
N VAL A 297 -2.42 -8.75 7.43
CA VAL A 297 -1.11 -9.37 7.74
C VAL A 297 -1.24 -10.58 8.68
N LEU A 298 -2.23 -10.55 9.57
CA LEU A 298 -2.49 -11.62 10.54
C LEU A 298 -3.67 -12.45 10.07
N TYR A 299 -3.48 -13.77 10.02
CA TYR A 299 -4.55 -14.73 9.77
C TYR A 299 -4.83 -15.58 11.01
N LEU A 300 -6.08 -15.54 11.50
CA LEU A 300 -6.55 -16.26 12.68
C LEU A 300 -7.60 -17.32 12.28
N PRO A 301 -7.18 -18.54 11.88
CA PRO A 301 -8.10 -19.55 11.34
C PRO A 301 -9.16 -20.03 12.35
N ASP A 302 -8.81 -20.12 13.64
CA ASP A 302 -9.71 -20.61 14.68
C ASP A 302 -10.86 -19.63 15.00
N THR A 303 -10.71 -18.36 14.64
CA THR A 303 -11.70 -17.29 14.88
C THR A 303 -12.09 -16.55 13.60
N GLU A 304 -11.85 -17.15 12.43
CA GLU A 304 -11.94 -16.48 11.12
C GLU A 304 -13.30 -15.81 10.89
N MET A 305 -14.39 -16.45 11.30
CA MET A 305 -15.74 -15.88 11.20
C MET A 305 -15.89 -14.56 11.97
N GLN A 306 -15.21 -14.41 13.11
CA GLN A 306 -15.28 -13.20 13.93
C GLN A 306 -14.19 -12.18 13.58
N SER A 307 -13.02 -12.63 13.11
CA SER A 307 -11.84 -11.79 12.88
C SER A 307 -11.69 -11.30 11.44
N HIS A 308 -12.19 -12.06 10.45
CA HIS A 308 -11.90 -11.82 9.03
C HIS A 308 -13.14 -11.72 8.14
N TYR A 309 -14.32 -12.05 8.66
CA TYR A 309 -15.57 -11.90 7.92
C TYR A 309 -16.36 -10.66 8.34
N LEU A 310 -16.82 -9.91 7.35
CA LEU A 310 -17.73 -8.76 7.53
C LEU A 310 -18.88 -8.84 6.52
N TYR A 311 -20.00 -8.19 6.86
CA TYR A 311 -21.07 -8.01 5.88
C TYR A 311 -20.70 -6.93 4.89
N SER A 312 -20.76 -7.28 3.62
CA SER A 312 -20.43 -6.42 2.49
C SER A 312 -21.56 -6.40 1.47
N ARG A 313 -21.54 -5.37 0.63
CA ARG A 313 -22.34 -5.28 -0.60
C ARG A 313 -21.36 -5.00 -1.72
N MET A 314 -20.66 -6.04 -2.17
CA MET A 314 -19.55 -5.94 -3.12
C MET A 314 -19.94 -5.15 -4.39
N PRO A 315 -21.13 -5.34 -5.01
CA PRO A 315 -21.54 -4.54 -6.18
C PRO A 315 -21.76 -3.04 -5.93
N ARG A 316 -21.83 -2.62 -4.65
CA ARG A 316 -21.92 -1.20 -4.26
C ARG A 316 -20.60 -0.60 -3.81
N GLN A 317 -19.60 -1.45 -3.55
CA GLN A 317 -18.29 -1.03 -3.05
C GLN A 317 -17.23 -1.04 -4.16
N PHE A 318 -17.38 -1.92 -5.15
CA PHE A 318 -16.43 -2.11 -6.23
C PHE A 318 -17.11 -2.02 -7.59
N ASP A 319 -16.36 -1.59 -8.60
CA ASP A 319 -16.82 -1.55 -10.00
C ASP A 319 -16.72 -2.92 -10.68
N ALA A 320 -15.83 -3.78 -10.18
CA ALA A 320 -15.61 -5.15 -10.64
C ALA A 320 -14.81 -5.97 -9.61
N VAL A 321 -14.79 -7.29 -9.79
CA VAL A 321 -13.94 -8.22 -9.02
C VAL A 321 -13.23 -9.21 -9.94
N PHE A 322 -12.00 -9.56 -9.60
CA PHE A 322 -11.33 -10.75 -10.11
C PHE A 322 -11.37 -11.84 -9.06
N HIS A 323 -11.71 -13.06 -9.45
CA HIS A 323 -11.72 -14.22 -8.59
C HIS A 323 -10.78 -15.29 -9.14
N LEU A 324 -10.03 -15.92 -8.24
CA LEU A 324 -9.20 -17.09 -8.47
C LEU A 324 -9.59 -18.13 -7.42
N ASP A 325 -9.98 -19.32 -7.86
CA ASP A 325 -10.47 -20.38 -6.96
C ASP A 325 -9.31 -21.01 -6.16
N GLU A 326 -8.14 -21.13 -6.79
CA GLU A 326 -6.91 -21.61 -6.18
C GLU A 326 -5.80 -20.56 -6.29
N THR A 327 -5.05 -20.37 -5.20
CA THR A 327 -3.97 -19.38 -5.10
C THR A 327 -2.82 -19.89 -4.24
N HIS A 328 -1.66 -19.25 -4.36
CA HIS A 328 -0.43 -19.62 -3.65
C HIS A 328 0.04 -18.51 -2.73
N ALA A 329 0.78 -18.88 -1.68
CA ALA A 329 1.38 -17.91 -0.77
C ALA A 329 2.45 -17.08 -1.50
N VAL A 330 2.50 -15.78 -1.20
CA VAL A 330 3.54 -14.86 -1.69
C VAL A 330 4.92 -15.31 -1.20
N GLU A 331 5.90 -15.28 -2.10
CA GLU A 331 7.27 -15.66 -1.79
C GLU A 331 8.06 -14.46 -1.23
N PRO A 332 8.48 -14.51 0.05
CA PRO A 332 9.28 -13.45 0.64
C PRO A 332 10.69 -13.40 0.05
N LEU A 333 11.31 -12.22 0.08
CA LEU A 333 12.74 -12.08 -0.16
C LEU A 333 13.50 -11.97 1.16
N ASP A 334 14.49 -12.83 1.39
CA ASP A 334 15.26 -12.90 2.63
C ASP A 334 16.03 -11.60 2.98
#